data_AF-A0A0N4USK0-F1
#
_entry.id   AF-A0A0N4USK0-F1
#
_cell.length_a   1.000
_cell.length_b   1.000
_cell.length_c   1.000
_cell.angle_alpha   90.00
_cell.angle_beta   90.00
_cell.angle_gamma   90.00
#
_symmetry.space_group_name_H-M   'P 1'
#
loop_
_entity.id
_entity.type
_entity.pdbx_description
1 polymer ?
#
loop_
_entity_poly.entity_id
_entity_poly.type
_entity_poly.pdbx_seq_one_letter_code
_entity_poly.pdbx_strand_id
1 'polypeptide(L)'
;MRIFFFAFSVLFYSGASSVLHLRCFQNSSSAVTLLMFADVCAGISFFFLISIRHYCRLAQVCVVAVCSLWRVFRGRKYNPLRGRVDSVRLDIRQLFIATLFFIILLFLFPTVGVYFLVFSAVNRIALVLLQTCYRTFIRTSEQ
;
A
#
# COMPACT_ATOMS: atom_id res chain seq x y z
N MET A 1 6.99 -11.91 9.46
CA MET A 1 6.39 -10.90 10.38
C MET A 1 5.35 -9.95 9.75
N ARG A 2 5.61 -9.22 8.65
CA ARG A 2 4.67 -8.18 8.14
C ARG A 2 3.32 -8.67 7.59
N ILE A 3 3.23 -9.92 7.12
CA ILE A 3 1.98 -10.58 6.69
C ILE A 3 1.16 -11.08 7.88
N PHE A 4 1.84 -11.55 8.93
CA PHE A 4 1.19 -12.02 10.16
C PHE A 4 0.46 -10.87 10.87
N PHE A 5 1.07 -9.69 10.91
CA PHE A 5 0.43 -8.50 11.48
C PHE A 5 -0.80 -8.05 10.70
N PHE A 6 -0.78 -8.19 9.36
CA PHE A 6 -1.91 -7.85 8.50
C PHE A 6 -3.07 -8.85 8.68
N ALA A 7 -2.78 -10.15 8.69
CA ALA A 7 -3.77 -11.18 8.94
C ALA A 7 -4.37 -11.07 10.35
N PHE A 8 -3.55 -10.72 11.35
CA PHE A 8 -4.01 -10.47 12.72
C PHE A 8 -4.93 -9.23 12.80
N SER A 9 -4.59 -8.13 12.13
CA SER A 9 -5.48 -6.96 12.05
C SER A 9 -6.80 -7.26 11.35
N VAL A 10 -6.80 -8.09 10.31
CA VAL A 10 -8.02 -8.53 9.59
C VAL A 10 -8.88 -9.40 10.49
N LEU A 11 -8.30 -10.42 11.12
CA LEU A 11 -9.02 -11.37 11.98
C LEU A 11 -9.60 -10.68 13.22
N PHE A 12 -8.84 -9.76 13.82
CA PHE A 12 -9.30 -8.98 14.96
C PHE A 12 -10.45 -8.05 14.56
N TYR A 13 -10.37 -7.42 13.39
CA TYR A 13 -11.41 -6.53 12.89
C TYR A 13 -12.72 -7.27 12.56
N SER A 14 -12.64 -8.41 11.87
CA SER A 14 -13.81 -9.26 11.58
C SER A 14 -14.42 -9.88 12.84
N GLY A 15 -13.59 -10.23 13.83
CA GLY A 15 -14.04 -10.76 15.12
C GLY A 15 -14.70 -9.72 16.02
N ALA A 16 -14.20 -8.48 16.03
CA ALA A 16 -14.78 -7.40 16.82
C ALA A 16 -16.13 -6.94 16.27
N SER A 17 -16.28 -6.81 14.93
CA SER A 17 -17.54 -6.42 14.28
C SER A 17 -18.65 -7.45 14.53
N SER A 18 -18.35 -8.74 14.45
CA SER A 18 -19.33 -9.82 14.69
C SER A 18 -19.82 -9.90 16.13
N VAL A 19 -18.96 -9.67 17.14
CA VAL A 19 -19.36 -9.61 18.56
C VAL A 19 -20.19 -8.35 18.86
N LEU A 20 -19.89 -7.23 18.21
CA LEU A 20 -20.63 -5.98 18.34
C LEU A 20 -22.04 -6.06 17.75
N HIS A 21 -22.21 -6.71 16.59
CA HIS A 21 -23.54 -6.99 16.00
C HIS A 21 -24.40 -7.86 16.91
N LEU A 22 -23.83 -8.90 17.53
CA LEU A 22 -24.55 -9.80 18.44
C LEU A 22 -25.05 -9.08 19.71
N ARG A 23 -24.26 -8.14 20.24
CA ARG A 23 -24.63 -7.30 21.41
C ARG A 23 -25.71 -6.26 21.07
N CYS A 24 -25.83 -5.88 19.81
CA CYS A 24 -26.70 -4.80 19.35
C CYS A 24 -28.13 -5.28 19.04
N PHE A 25 -28.32 -6.57 18.72
CA PHE A 25 -29.65 -7.18 18.59
C PHE A 25 -30.52 -7.01 19.87
N GLN A 26 -29.89 -6.69 20.99
CA GLN A 26 -30.52 -6.50 22.29
C GLN A 26 -30.79 -5.01 22.64
N ASN A 27 -30.41 -4.05 21.78
CA ASN A 27 -30.56 -2.59 22.00
C ASN A 27 -31.33 -1.89 20.86
N SER A 28 -31.84 -0.68 21.14
CA SER A 28 -32.73 0.13 20.28
C SER A 28 -32.25 0.36 18.83
N SER A 29 -33.20 0.53 17.89
CA SER A 29 -32.98 0.62 16.44
C SER A 29 -31.95 1.67 15.97
N SER A 30 -31.75 2.76 16.72
CA SER A 30 -30.77 3.81 16.38
C SER A 30 -29.31 3.34 16.48
N ALA A 31 -29.02 2.39 17.39
CA ALA A 31 -27.68 1.84 17.57
C ALA A 31 -27.23 1.00 16.36
N VAL A 32 -28.16 0.27 15.74
CA VAL A 32 -27.90 -0.59 14.58
C VAL A 32 -27.42 0.24 13.38
N THR A 33 -28.04 1.41 13.13
CA THR A 33 -27.62 2.35 12.08
C THR A 33 -26.20 2.87 12.29
N LEU A 34 -25.81 3.20 13.52
CA LEU A 34 -24.47 3.70 13.82
C LEU A 34 -23.40 2.62 13.63
N LEU A 35 -23.69 1.35 13.96
CA LEU A 35 -22.77 0.24 13.68
C LEU A 35 -22.58 0.00 12.19
N MET A 36 -23.64 0.07 11.38
CA MET A 36 -23.51 -0.06 9.93
C MET A 36 -22.63 1.04 9.33
N PHE A 37 -22.76 2.28 9.83
CA PHE A 37 -21.84 3.36 9.48
C PHE A 37 -20.41 3.05 9.91
N ALA A 38 -20.19 2.55 11.13
CA ALA A 38 -18.86 2.20 11.63
C ALA A 38 -18.19 1.08 10.80
N ASP A 39 -18.93 0.04 10.43
CA ASP A 39 -18.44 -1.06 9.58
C ASP A 39 -18.01 -0.54 8.20
N VAL A 40 -18.81 0.34 7.59
CA VAL A 40 -18.47 0.98 6.31
C VAL A 40 -17.20 1.84 6.46
N CYS A 41 -17.11 2.66 7.51
CA CYS A 41 -15.95 3.52 7.76
C CYS A 41 -14.65 2.73 7.89
N ALA A 42 -14.70 1.61 8.61
CA ALA A 42 -13.49 0.83 8.83
C ALA A 42 -13.19 -0.20 7.73
N GLY A 43 -14.18 -0.60 6.92
CA GLY A 43 -13.94 -1.23 5.62
C GLY A 43 -13.20 -0.31 4.65
N ILE A 44 -13.60 0.97 4.57
CA ILE A 44 -12.91 2.01 3.80
C ILE A 44 -11.47 2.20 4.30
N SER A 45 -11.30 2.28 5.63
CA SER A 45 -9.97 2.41 6.26
C SER A 45 -9.06 1.23 5.95
N PHE A 46 -9.60 0.01 5.95
CA PHE A 46 -8.87 -1.21 5.63
C PHE A 46 -8.36 -1.22 4.17
N PHE A 47 -9.23 -0.86 3.23
CA PHE A 47 -8.86 -0.74 1.82
C PHE A 47 -7.69 0.23 1.60
N PHE A 48 -7.67 1.36 2.32
CA PHE A 48 -6.54 2.30 2.26
C PHE A 48 -5.24 1.73 2.81
N LEU A 49 -5.28 1.02 3.93
CA LEU A 49 -4.09 0.39 4.52
C LEU A 49 -3.48 -0.65 3.57
N ILE A 50 -4.33 -1.46 2.92
CA ILE A 50 -3.91 -2.41 1.89
C ILE A 50 -3.25 -1.66 0.73
N SER A 51 -3.94 -0.66 0.19
CA SER A 51 -3.49 0.08 -0.98
C SER A 51 -2.12 0.75 -0.73
N ILE A 52 -1.96 1.48 0.38
CA ILE A 52 -0.69 2.09 0.78
C ILE A 52 0.40 1.03 0.93
N ARG A 53 0.09 -0.14 1.52
CA ARG A 53 1.05 -1.23 1.65
C ARG A 53 1.52 -1.74 0.29
N HIS A 54 0.61 -1.96 -0.65
CA HIS A 54 0.95 -2.41 -2.00
C HIS A 54 1.85 -1.39 -2.70
N TYR A 55 1.52 -0.09 -2.65
CA TYR A 55 2.34 0.95 -3.24
C TYR A 55 3.75 1.04 -2.62
N CYS A 56 3.87 0.99 -1.29
CA CYS A 56 5.17 0.97 -0.61
C CYS A 56 6.01 -0.24 -1.03
N ARG A 57 5.39 -1.41 -1.21
CA ARG A 57 6.09 -2.60 -1.69
C ARG A 57 6.56 -2.44 -3.13
N LEU A 58 5.69 -1.93 -4.00
CA LEU A 58 6.02 -1.70 -5.40
C LEU A 58 7.17 -0.70 -5.54
N ALA A 59 7.11 0.43 -4.82
CA ALA A 59 8.18 1.43 -4.78
C ALA A 59 9.51 0.83 -4.28
N GLN A 60 9.47 0.01 -3.22
CA GLN A 60 10.66 -0.67 -2.71
C GLN A 60 11.28 -1.59 -3.78
N VAL A 61 10.46 -2.38 -4.48
CA VAL A 61 10.93 -3.27 -5.56
C VAL A 61 11.53 -2.46 -6.71
N CYS A 62 10.87 -1.39 -7.14
CA CYS A 62 11.39 -0.50 -8.18
C CYS A 62 12.75 0.09 -7.81
N VAL A 63 12.91 0.63 -6.59
CA VAL A 63 14.19 1.20 -6.13
C VAL A 63 15.29 0.14 -6.08
N VAL A 64 15.00 -1.04 -5.53
CA VAL A 64 15.99 -2.13 -5.46
C VAL A 64 16.40 -2.59 -6.86
N ALA A 65 15.45 -2.67 -7.79
CA ALA A 65 15.71 -3.08 -9.16
C ALA A 65 16.50 -2.02 -9.95
N VAL A 66 16.21 -0.73 -9.78
CA VAL A 66 17.02 0.36 -10.33
C VAL A 66 18.45 0.30 -9.76
N CYS A 67 18.60 0.15 -8.44
CA CYS A 67 19.90 0.05 -7.78
C CYS A 67 20.70 -1.21 -8.18
N SER A 68 20.04 -2.33 -8.47
CA SER A 68 20.71 -3.54 -8.95
C SER A 68 21.17 -3.37 -10.40
N LEU A 69 20.32 -2.85 -11.28
CA LEU A 69 20.69 -2.58 -12.68
C LEU A 69 21.80 -1.53 -12.79
N TRP A 70 21.75 -0.47 -11.97
CA TRP A 70 22.80 0.54 -11.90
C TRP A 70 24.17 -0.03 -11.52
N ARG A 71 24.21 -1.07 -10.67
CA ARG A 71 25.46 -1.80 -10.37
C ARG A 71 25.92 -2.65 -11.55
N VAL A 72 24.99 -3.25 -12.30
CA VAL A 72 25.29 -4.03 -13.51
C VAL A 72 25.87 -3.13 -14.60
N PHE A 73 25.33 -1.94 -14.85
CA PHE A 73 25.90 -0.99 -15.82
C PHE A 73 27.33 -0.59 -15.50
N ARG A 74 27.63 -0.40 -14.21
CA ARG A 74 28.99 -0.06 -13.79
C ARG A 74 29.97 -1.23 -13.93
N GLY A 75 29.49 -2.46 -14.19
CA GLY A 75 30.32 -3.62 -14.49
C GLY A 75 31.19 -4.10 -13.31
N ARG A 76 30.93 -3.64 -12.09
CA ARG A 76 31.75 -3.92 -10.89
C ARG A 76 31.22 -5.17 -10.19
N LYS A 77 31.91 -6.31 -10.32
CA LYS A 77 31.60 -7.54 -9.56
C LYS A 77 32.62 -7.72 -8.45
N TYR A 78 32.15 -7.89 -7.22
CA TYR A 78 33.03 -8.25 -6.11
C TYR A 78 33.46 -9.72 -6.27
N ASN A 79 34.77 -9.95 -6.29
CA ASN A 79 35.35 -11.29 -6.39
C ASN A 79 35.80 -11.77 -5.00
N PRO A 80 35.02 -12.62 -4.31
CA PRO A 80 35.36 -13.07 -2.96
C PRO A 80 36.65 -13.91 -2.91
N LEU A 81 37.10 -14.46 -4.05
CA LEU A 81 38.32 -15.27 -4.15
C LEU A 81 39.61 -14.45 -4.09
N ARG A 82 39.56 -13.17 -4.47
CA ARG A 82 40.75 -12.27 -4.51
C ARG A 82 40.57 -11.01 -3.68
N GLY A 83 39.43 -10.82 -3.02
CA GLY A 83 39.13 -9.64 -2.19
C GLY A 83 39.14 -8.32 -2.97
N ARG A 84 38.93 -8.35 -4.29
CA ARG A 84 39.03 -7.20 -5.20
C ARG A 84 37.75 -7.04 -6.02
N VAL A 85 37.47 -5.81 -6.44
CA VAL A 85 36.34 -5.50 -7.33
C VAL A 85 36.84 -5.61 -8.76
N ASP A 86 36.56 -6.75 -9.39
CA ASP A 86 36.95 -7.00 -10.78
C ASP A 86 35.88 -6.42 -11.71
N SER A 87 36.31 -5.72 -12.77
CA SER A 87 35.41 -5.31 -13.86
C SER A 87 35.05 -6.55 -14.67
N VAL A 88 33.82 -7.03 -14.54
CA VAL A 88 33.33 -8.13 -15.38
C VAL A 88 33.12 -7.61 -16.79
N ARG A 89 33.71 -8.30 -17.77
CA ARG A 89 33.36 -8.12 -19.17
C ARG A 89 31.96 -8.71 -19.38
N LEU A 90 30.94 -7.86 -19.26
CA LEU A 90 29.58 -8.17 -19.69
C LEU A 90 29.57 -8.18 -21.22
N ASP A 91 28.96 -9.20 -21.81
CA ASP A 91 28.76 -9.25 -23.26
C ASP A 91 27.83 -8.10 -23.71
N ILE A 92 28.03 -7.58 -24.92
CA ILE A 92 27.30 -6.41 -25.43
C ILE A 92 25.78 -6.67 -25.43
N ARG A 93 25.38 -7.91 -25.75
CA ARG A 93 23.98 -8.35 -25.71
C ARG A 93 23.37 -8.26 -24.30
N GLN A 94 24.15 -8.61 -23.27
CA GLN A 94 23.68 -8.56 -21.89
C GLN A 94 23.58 -7.12 -21.36
N LEU A 95 24.47 -6.24 -21.82
CA LEU A 95 24.37 -4.81 -21.52
C LEU A 95 23.14 -4.18 -22.18
N PHE A 96 22.81 -4.58 -23.41
CA PHE A 96 21.63 -4.11 -24.12
C PHE A 96 20.34 -4.47 -23.39
N ILE A 97 20.16 -5.74 -22.99
CA ILE A 97 18.94 -6.16 -22.25
C ILE A 97 18.82 -5.45 -20.89
N ALA A 98 19.93 -5.23 -20.19
CA ALA A 98 19.93 -4.46 -18.95
C ALA A 98 19.48 -3.02 -19.19
N THR A 99 19.94 -2.38 -20.27
CA THR A 99 19.54 -1.01 -20.70
C THR A 99 18.05 -0.94 -20.99
N LEU A 100 17.53 -1.90 -21.74
CA LEU A 100 16.11 -1.96 -22.06
C LEU A 100 15.26 -2.08 -20.78
N PHE A 101 15.63 -3.00 -19.87
CA PHE A 101 14.94 -3.19 -18.61
C PHE A 101 15.04 -1.95 -17.70
N PHE A 102 16.19 -1.27 -17.70
CA PHE A 102 16.39 -0.03 -16.95
C PHE A 102 15.47 1.08 -17.43
N ILE A 103 15.35 1.27 -18.75
CA ILE A 103 14.47 2.29 -19.34
C ILE A 103 13.01 1.98 -19.00
N ILE A 104 12.59 0.71 -19.10
CA ILE A 104 11.23 0.30 -18.67
C ILE A 104 11.00 0.66 -17.20
N LEU A 105 11.93 0.33 -16.31
CA LEU A 105 11.79 0.66 -14.88
C LEU A 105 11.79 2.16 -14.61
N LEU A 106 12.61 2.91 -15.34
CA LEU A 106 12.71 4.36 -15.23
C LEU A 106 11.42 5.04 -15.71
N PHE A 107 10.68 4.44 -16.65
CA PHE A 107 9.38 4.91 -17.09
C PHE A 107 8.22 4.39 -16.19
N LEU A 108 8.38 3.20 -15.63
CA LEU A 108 7.41 2.60 -14.70
C LEU A 108 7.39 3.32 -13.35
N PHE A 109 8.53 3.80 -12.87
CA PHE A 109 8.63 4.51 -11.60
C PHE A 109 7.77 5.80 -11.53
N PRO A 110 7.86 6.76 -12.47
CA PRO A 110 7.05 7.97 -12.44
C PRO A 110 5.57 7.68 -12.69
N THR A 111 5.23 6.68 -13.53
CA THR A 111 3.83 6.31 -13.77
C THR A 111 3.17 5.75 -12.50
N VAL A 112 3.85 4.86 -11.76
CA VAL A 112 3.38 4.39 -10.45
C VAL A 112 3.25 5.55 -9.45
N GLY A 113 4.19 6.50 -9.48
CA GLY A 113 4.13 7.71 -8.65
C GLY A 113 2.88 8.56 -8.91
N VAL A 114 2.55 8.81 -10.18
CA VAL A 114 1.35 9.56 -10.56
C VAL A 114 0.08 8.84 -10.13
N TYR A 115 -0.02 7.53 -10.38
CA TYR A 115 -1.17 6.73 -9.92
C TYR A 115 -1.35 6.79 -8.40
N PHE A 116 -0.25 6.73 -7.65
CA PHE A 116 -0.29 6.88 -6.20
C PHE A 116 -0.81 8.26 -5.77
N LEU A 117 -0.34 9.34 -6.39
CA LEU A 117 -0.78 10.70 -6.07
C LEU A 117 -2.27 10.88 -6.34
N VAL A 118 -2.76 10.45 -7.51
CA VAL A 118 -4.17 10.55 -7.88
C VAL A 118 -5.04 9.74 -6.91
N PHE A 119 -4.65 8.49 -6.66
CA PHE A 119 -5.42 7.61 -5.77
C PHE A 119 -5.42 8.14 -4.33
N SER A 120 -4.27 8.63 -3.84
CA SER A 120 -4.17 9.26 -2.51
C SER A 120 -5.03 10.52 -2.41
N ALA A 121 -5.04 11.37 -3.44
CA ALA A 121 -5.87 12.58 -3.46
C ALA A 121 -7.37 12.26 -3.41
N VAL A 122 -7.84 11.34 -4.25
CA VAL A 122 -9.25 10.88 -4.25
C VAL A 122 -9.62 10.32 -2.88
N ASN A 123 -8.75 9.51 -2.28
CA ASN A 123 -9.00 8.92 -0.97
C ASN A 123 -9.06 9.96 0.15
N ARG A 124 -8.20 10.98 0.11
CA ARG A 124 -8.24 12.09 1.09
C ARG A 124 -9.56 12.84 1.00
N ILE A 125 -10.04 13.11 -0.21
CA ILE A 125 -11.33 13.77 -0.42
C ILE A 125 -12.46 12.88 0.12
N ALA A 126 -12.46 11.58 -0.19
CA ALA A 126 -13.46 10.64 0.31
C ALA A 126 -13.51 10.57 1.85
N LEU A 127 -12.36 10.55 2.52
CA LEU A 127 -12.27 10.56 3.98
C LEU A 127 -12.81 11.85 4.59
N VAL A 128 -12.48 13.00 4.01
CA VAL A 128 -13.00 14.30 4.50
C VAL A 128 -14.52 14.36 4.34
N LEU A 129 -15.05 13.94 3.20
CA LEU A 129 -16.51 13.90 2.97
C LEU A 129 -17.20 13.00 4.00
N LEU A 130 -16.68 11.80 4.23
CA LEU A 130 -17.23 10.86 5.20
C LEU A 130 -17.19 11.43 6.64
N GLN A 131 -16.11 12.10 7.02
CA GLN A 131 -16.02 12.79 8.31
C GLN A 131 -17.03 13.92 8.44
N THR A 132 -17.23 14.71 7.38
CA THR A 132 -18.23 15.79 7.38
C THR A 132 -19.64 15.21 7.47
N CYS A 133 -19.96 14.14 6.74
CA CYS A 133 -21.24 13.44 6.84
C CYS A 133 -21.51 12.88 8.24
N TYR A 134 -20.50 12.28 8.87
CA TYR A 134 -20.62 11.78 10.24
C TYR A 134 -20.91 12.92 11.23
N ARG A 135 -20.18 14.05 11.11
CA ARG A 135 -20.40 15.24 11.94
C ARG A 135 -21.81 15.82 11.76
N THR A 136 -22.33 15.86 10.53
CA THR A 136 -23.70 16.33 10.29
C THR A 136 -24.75 15.40 10.87
N PHE A 137 -24.54 14.08 10.79
CA PHE A 137 -25.48 13.08 11.31
C PHE A 137 -25.60 13.15 12.84
N ILE A 138 -24.47 13.28 13.55
CA ILE A 138 -24.50 13.46 15.01
C ILE A 138 -25.25 14.75 15.38
N ARG A 139 -24.98 15.84 14.68
CA ARG A 139 -25.62 17.13 14.95
C ARG A 139 -27.13 17.07 14.77
N THR A 140 -27.63 16.31 13.80
CA THR A 140 -29.08 16.09 13.61
C THR A 140 -29.70 15.16 14.65
N SER A 141 -28.92 14.33 15.34
CA SER A 141 -29.42 13.44 16.40
C SER A 141 -29.52 14.10 17.77
N GLU A 142 -28.88 15.25 17.97
CA GLU A 142 -28.95 16.05 19.21
C GLU A 142 -30.08 17.09 19.19
N GLN A 143 -30.72 17.34 18.05
CA GLN A 143 -31.90 18.21 17.90
C GLN A 143 -33.19 17.40 17.92
#